data_AF-J9E3C9-F1
#
_entry.id   AF-J9E3C9-F1
#
_cell.length_a   1.000
_cell.length_b   1.000
_cell.length_c   1.000
_cell.angle_alpha   90.00
_cell.angle_beta   90.00
_cell.angle_gamma   90.00
#
_symmetry.space_group_name_H-M   'P 1'
#
loop_
_entity.id
_entity.type
_entity.pdbx_description
1 polymer ?
#
loop_
_entity_poly.entity_id
_entity_poly.type
_entity_poly.pdbx_seq_one_letter_code
_entity_poly.pdbx_strand_id
1 'polypeptide(L)' 'MDKCDMQRSVESLRHQLSIQRLPVSQSANEMKRYIEGQQENDPLVNPVDKRCNPWAEKSKCQIL' A
#
# COMPACT_ATOMS: atom_id res chain seq x y z
N MET A 1 11.13 -28.31 18.68
CA MET A 1 10.54 -28.51 17.35
C MET A 1 10.57 -29.98 17.05
N ASP A 2 9.43 -30.56 16.72
CA ASP A 2 9.41 -31.96 16.31
C ASP A 2 9.96 -32.13 14.88
N LYS A 3 10.22 -33.37 14.47
CA LYS A 3 10.76 -33.67 13.13
C LYS A 3 9.85 -33.20 12.00
N CYS A 4 8.53 -33.31 12.19
CA CYS A 4 7.55 -32.89 11.20
C CYS A 4 7.56 -31.36 11.03
N ASP A 5 7.65 -30.60 12.11
CA ASP A 5 7.77 -29.14 12.10
C ASP A 5 9.01 -28.70 11.31
N MET A 6 10.15 -29.38 11.51
CA MET A 6 11.38 -29.10 10.79
C MET A 6 11.24 -29.43 9.30
N GLN A 7 10.57 -30.52 8.93
CA GLN A 7 10.30 -30.88 7.54
C GLN A 7 9.42 -29.84 6.84
N ARG A 8 8.29 -29.43 7.47
CA ARG A 8 7.44 -28.37 6.94
C ARG A 8 8.18 -27.05 6.77
N SER A 9 9.08 -26.72 7.69
CA SER A 9 9.90 -25.51 7.62
C SER A 9 10.84 -25.55 6.42
N VAL A 10 11.50 -26.69 6.18
CA VAL A 10 12.36 -26.88 5.01
C VAL A 10 11.56 -26.79 3.70
N GLU A 11 10.37 -27.38 3.65
CA GLU A 11 9.48 -27.31 2.48
C GLU A 11 9.05 -25.86 2.20
N SER A 12 8.67 -25.11 3.25
CA SER A 12 8.34 -23.69 3.14
C SER A 12 9.51 -22.86 2.61
N LEU A 13 10.72 -23.10 3.10
CA LEU A 13 11.93 -22.40 2.62
C LEU A 13 12.26 -22.73 1.16
N ARG A 14 12.10 -23.99 0.75
CA ARG A 14 12.28 -24.40 -0.66
C ARG A 14 11.27 -23.71 -1.57
N HIS A 15 10.03 -23.58 -1.13
CA HIS A 15 9.00 -22.83 -1.87
C HIS A 15 9.33 -21.35 -1.98
N GLN A 16 9.74 -20.69 -0.88
CA GLN A 16 10.14 -19.29 -0.90
C GLN A 16 11.38 -19.04 -1.77
N LEU A 17 12.30 -20.00 -1.83
CA LEU A 17 13.50 -19.92 -2.65
C LEU A 17 13.18 -19.91 -4.15
N SER A 18 12.14 -20.63 -4.58
CA SER A 18 11.75 -20.69 -5.99
C SER A 18 11.04 -19.44 -6.50
N ILE A 19 10.74 -18.46 -5.63
CA ILE A 19 10.11 -17.21 -6.03
C ILE A 19 11.12 -16.38 -6.82
N GLN A 20 10.77 -16.06 -8.06
CA GLN A 20 11.56 -15.15 -8.90
C GLN A 20 11.48 -13.73 -8.33
N ARG A 21 12.64 -13.12 -8.11
CA ARG A 21 12.76 -11.74 -7.61
C ARG A 21 13.05 -10.78 -8.76
N LEU A 22 12.59 -9.54 -8.62
CA LEU A 22 12.99 -8.43 -9.47
C LEU A 22 14.09 -7.61 -8.79
N PRO A 23 14.99 -6.96 -9.56
CA PRO A 23 15.92 -5.99 -9.01
C PRO A 23 15.17 -4.87 -8.28
N VAL A 24 15.68 -4.45 -7.12
CA VAL A 24 15.07 -3.36 -6.33
C VAL A 24 15.02 -2.06 -7.14
N SER A 25 16.02 -1.80 -7.99
CA SER A 25 16.00 -0.64 -8.88
C SER A 25 14.82 -0.67 -9.86
N GLN A 26 14.40 -1.84 -10.32
CA GLN A 26 13.24 -1.98 -11.20
C GLN A 26 11.95 -1.75 -10.40
N SER A 27 11.75 -2.49 -9.31
CA SER A 27 10.50 -2.40 -8.53
C SER A 27 10.31 -1.02 -7.89
N ALA A 28 11.37 -0.38 -7.43
CA ALA A 28 11.32 0.99 -6.92
C ALA A 28 10.91 2.00 -8.00
N ASN A 29 11.41 1.85 -9.23
CA ASN A 29 11.03 2.71 -10.35
C ASN A 29 9.57 2.49 -10.78
N GLU A 30 9.09 1.25 -10.77
CA GLU A 30 7.69 0.93 -11.04
C GLU A 30 6.76 1.54 -9.98
N MET A 31 7.09 1.39 -8.70
CA MET A 31 6.35 2.04 -7.61
C MET A 31 6.34 3.55 -7.75
N LYS A 32 7.49 4.17 -8.05
CA LYS A 32 7.61 5.61 -8.27
C LYS A 32 6.69 6.08 -9.40
N ARG A 33 6.72 5.41 -10.57
CA ARG A 33 5.86 5.76 -11.71
C ARG A 33 4.38 5.68 -11.38
N TYR A 34 3.98 4.65 -10.63
CA TYR A 34 2.60 4.50 -10.20
C TYR A 34 2.17 5.66 -9.31
N ILE A 35 2.98 6.00 -8.30
CA ILE A 35 2.71 7.12 -7.38
C ILE A 35 2.61 8.42 -8.16
N GLU A 36 3.60 8.74 -9.00
CA GLU A 36 3.61 9.97 -9.81
C GLU A 36 2.37 10.08 -10.72
N GLY A 37 1.93 8.96 -11.32
CA GLY A 37 0.74 8.94 -12.18
C GLY A 37 -0.59 9.07 -11.43
N GLN A 38 -0.63 8.80 -10.12
CA GLN A 38 -1.85 8.89 -9.31
C GLN A 38 -1.87 10.08 -8.36
N GLN A 39 -0.71 10.71 -8.11
CA GLN A 39 -0.54 11.77 -7.12
C GLN A 39 -1.55 12.91 -7.30
N GLU A 40 -1.79 13.35 -8.55
CA GLU A 40 -2.72 14.45 -8.84
C GLU A 40 -4.17 14.16 -8.41
N ASN A 41 -4.54 12.87 -8.35
CA ASN A 41 -5.87 12.43 -7.95
C ASN A 41 -5.99 12.12 -6.46
N ASP A 42 -4.90 12.19 -5.69
CA ASP A 42 -4.91 11.93 -4.26
C ASP A 42 -5.39 13.17 -3.48
N PRO A 43 -6.59 13.16 -2.87
CA PRO A 43 -7.14 14.31 -2.16
C PRO A 43 -6.40 14.66 -0.86
N LEU A 44 -5.57 13.74 -0.35
CA LEU A 44 -4.77 13.94 0.85
C LEU A 44 -3.42 14.60 0.54
N VAL A 45 -2.93 14.41 -0.69
CA VAL A 45 -1.73 15.10 -1.20
C VAL A 45 -2.10 16.43 -1.84
N ASN A 46 -3.15 16.43 -2.67
CA ASN A 46 -3.69 17.60 -3.37
C ASN A 46 -5.09 17.91 -2.85
N PRO A 47 -5.23 18.85 -1.88
CA PRO A 47 -6.50 19.14 -1.26
C PRO A 47 -7.57 19.53 -2.28
N VAL A 48 -8.70 18.83 -2.23
CA VAL A 48 -9.89 19.16 -3.04
C VAL A 48 -10.67 20.31 -2.44
N ASP A 49 -11.51 20.96 -3.25
CA ASP A 49 -12.43 22.00 -2.76
C ASP A 49 -13.27 21.47 -1.59
N LYS A 50 -13.51 22.32 -0.58
CA LYS A 50 -14.38 22.02 0.58
C LYS A 50 -15.76 21.51 0.15
N ARG A 51 -16.29 21.95 -0.99
CA ARG A 51 -17.57 21.46 -1.53
C ARG A 51 -17.53 20.00 -1.97
N CYS A 52 -16.37 19.53 -2.43
CA CYS A 52 -16.13 18.16 -2.87
C CYS A 52 -15.70 17.25 -1.71
N ASN A 53 -15.18 17.82 -0.61
CA ASN A 53 -14.80 17.08 0.58
C ASN A 53 -16.05 16.73 1.43
N PRO A 54 -16.43 15.44 1.56
CA PRO A 54 -17.61 15.05 2.33
C PRO A 54 -17.49 15.30 3.84
N TRP A 55 -16.27 15.48 4.35
CA TRP A 55 -15.98 15.77 5.75
C TRP A 55 -15.79 17.27 6.04
N ALA A 56 -15.83 18.13 5.03
CA ALA A 56 -15.79 19.57 5.27
C ALA A 56 -17.04 20.00 6.05
N GLU A 57 -16.83 20.83 7.07
CA GLU A 57 -17.92 21.38 7.88
C GLU A 57 -18.84 22.24 6.98
N LYS A 58 -20.07 21.76 6.77
CA LYS A 58 -21.05 22.42 5.87
C LYS A 58 -21.78 23.57 6.58
N SER A 59 -21.86 23.53 7.91
CA SER A 59 -22.53 24.52 8.75
C SER A 59 -22.00 24.43 10.17
N LYS A 60 -22.04 25.54 10.92
CA LYS A 60 -21.67 25.56 12.34
C LYS A 60 -22.55 24.57 13.11
N CYS A 61 -21.92 23.74 13.94
CA CYS A 61 -22.63 22.89 14.90
C CYS A 61 -23.45 23.77 15.86
N GLN A 62 -24.78 23.64 15.82
CA GLN A 62 -25.67 24.17 16.85
C GLN A 62 -26.01 23.04 17.80
N ILE A 63 -25.49 23.11 19.03
CA ILE A 63 -25.98 22.30 20.14
C ILE A 63 -27.27 22.98 20.59
N LEU A 64 -28.41 22.30 20.40
CA LEU A 64 -29.73 22.71 20.87
C LEU A 64 -29.91 22.36 22.34
#